data_AF-A0AAI9XSC8-F1
#
_entry.id   AF-A0AAI9XSC8-F1
#
_cell.length_a   1.000
_cell.length_b   1.000
_cell.length_c   1.000
_cell.angle_alpha   90.00
_cell.angle_beta   90.00
_cell.angle_gamma   90.00
#
_symmetry.space_group_name_H-M   'P 1'
#
loop_
_entity.id
_entity.type
_entity.pdbx_description
1 polymer ?
#
loop_
_entity_poly.entity_id
_entity_poly.type
_entity_poly.pdbx_seq_one_letter_code
_entity_poly.pdbx_strand_id
1 'polypeptide(L)'
;MTWSASDLGFFGYSERKAVVLRSLDDEEPTSQTLYTKEDWERWFSSQDWSRASLPPVKMTRRQVISRCVRSSFATVYLKSLTRTIAFSARMSSSLPDDLAMSATYIPSTGTTFAVVYGCNDDQMRSIESKVRRAGKQAFHPLMIPGIFEELERARLVERVEDLLDDFTLRSEKLETHPWSPDADTDGSKAQQHLSLCVKSQSLMDQIRMAKRQLTKFSKEIDIITTELESLSGVEYIHKSEPRATEVAKVGTKMKNRVDDIMTEYDDKIDECQMMICNTSLAMQTVWNHIARQDSKTNTKMSKANAAIAVQTKVESAQMRTIALLTMIHLPLSSVAAIFSMDMFNWEAVEGQSIVSKHIWLFAVLAIGLTLLTLAAWFLGTRREKAMADKSDNYFNSPQRHDTFEYV
;
A
#
# COMPACT_ATOMS: atom_id res chain seq x y z
N MET A 1 -36.79 -16.53 32.04
CA MET A 1 -37.19 -16.77 30.64
C MET A 1 -36.62 -18.12 30.27
N THR A 2 -37.48 -19.12 30.06
CA THR A 2 -37.09 -20.45 29.58
C THR A 2 -36.82 -20.33 28.09
N TRP A 3 -35.55 -20.47 27.70
CA TRP A 3 -35.18 -20.59 26.29
C TRP A 3 -35.78 -21.90 25.73
N SER A 4 -36.41 -21.84 24.56
CA SER A 4 -37.01 -23.01 23.91
C SER A 4 -36.36 -23.26 22.55
N ALA A 5 -36.43 -24.50 22.07
CA ALA A 5 -35.90 -24.90 20.76
C ALA A 5 -36.45 -24.04 19.59
N SER A 6 -37.64 -23.46 19.72
CA SER A 6 -38.22 -22.57 18.71
C SER A 6 -37.52 -21.21 18.59
N ASP A 7 -36.76 -20.77 19.59
CA ASP A 7 -36.02 -19.51 19.55
C ASP A 7 -34.77 -19.59 18.64
N LEU A 8 -34.32 -20.80 18.29
CA LEU A 8 -33.21 -21.05 17.36
C LEU A 8 -33.60 -20.77 15.89
N GLY A 9 -34.89 -20.77 15.56
CA GLY A 9 -35.39 -20.57 14.19
C GLY A 9 -35.14 -19.17 13.63
N PHE A 10 -35.01 -18.15 14.51
CA PHE A 10 -34.76 -16.77 14.10
C PHE A 10 -33.34 -16.55 13.53
N PHE A 11 -32.38 -17.41 13.88
CA PHE A 11 -30.96 -17.20 13.58
C PHE A 11 -30.48 -17.74 12.23
N GLY A 12 -31.34 -18.34 11.40
CA GLY A 12 -30.93 -18.90 10.11
C GLY A 12 -29.81 -19.94 10.30
N TYR A 13 -30.18 -21.10 10.83
CA TYR A 13 -29.22 -22.15 11.16
C TYR A 13 -28.52 -22.69 9.91
N SER A 14 -27.25 -22.35 9.73
CA SER A 14 -26.32 -23.09 8.87
C SER A 14 -25.51 -24.04 9.77
N GLU A 15 -25.31 -25.29 9.36
CA GLU A 15 -24.46 -26.25 10.11
C GLU A 15 -23.09 -25.63 10.39
N ARG A 16 -22.74 -25.55 11.67
CA ARG A 16 -21.48 -24.97 12.15
C ARG A 16 -21.03 -25.73 13.37
N LYS A 17 -19.73 -26.06 13.41
CA LYS A 17 -19.09 -26.65 14.59
C LYS A 17 -19.07 -25.61 15.71
N ALA A 18 -19.66 -25.95 16.84
CA ALA A 18 -19.61 -25.16 18.06
C ALA A 18 -19.04 -26.04 19.18
N VAL A 19 -18.14 -25.47 20.00
CA VAL A 19 -17.65 -26.13 21.20
C VAL A 19 -18.16 -25.36 22.41
N VAL A 20 -18.95 -26.04 23.22
CA VAL A 20 -19.47 -25.52 24.48
C VAL A 20 -18.52 -25.94 25.59
N LEU A 21 -17.94 -24.97 26.27
CA LEU A 21 -17.06 -25.17 27.41
C LEU A 21 -17.78 -24.78 28.70
N ARG A 22 -17.74 -25.67 29.69
CA ARG A 22 -18.22 -25.39 31.05
C ARG A 22 -17.10 -25.66 32.03
N SER A 23 -16.78 -24.64 32.83
CA SER A 23 -15.82 -24.72 33.93
C SER A 23 -16.51 -24.25 35.20
N LEU A 24 -16.53 -25.08 36.24
CA LEU A 24 -17.05 -24.75 37.56
C LEU A 24 -15.92 -24.82 38.59
N ASP A 25 -16.07 -24.09 39.70
CA ASP A 25 -15.14 -24.22 40.83
C ASP A 25 -15.20 -25.68 41.34
N ASP A 26 -14.05 -26.34 41.45
CA ASP A 26 -13.84 -27.71 41.93
C ASP A 26 -14.30 -28.88 41.03
N GLU A 27 -14.74 -28.63 39.79
CA GLU A 27 -15.04 -29.67 38.78
C GLU A 27 -14.06 -29.62 37.59
N GLU A 28 -13.78 -30.78 36.98
CA GLU A 28 -13.02 -30.79 35.73
C GLU A 28 -13.82 -30.10 34.61
N PRO A 29 -13.18 -29.24 33.81
CA PRO A 29 -13.85 -28.55 32.72
C PRO A 29 -14.41 -29.56 31.70
N THR A 30 -15.69 -29.40 31.36
CA THR A 30 -16.37 -30.24 30.36
C THR A 30 -16.45 -29.50 29.02
N SER A 31 -16.19 -30.23 27.93
CA SER A 31 -16.36 -29.72 26.57
C SER A 31 -17.30 -30.61 25.78
N GLN A 32 -18.20 -29.99 25.02
CA GLN A 32 -19.14 -30.70 24.15
C GLN A 32 -19.13 -30.04 22.77
N THR A 33 -19.03 -30.85 21.72
CA THR A 33 -19.05 -30.35 20.34
C THR A 33 -20.43 -30.55 19.75
N LEU A 34 -21.03 -29.47 19.24
CA LEU A 34 -22.35 -29.43 18.65
C LEU A 34 -22.22 -29.07 17.17
N TYR A 35 -22.94 -29.78 16.28
CA TYR A 35 -22.84 -29.59 14.83
C TYR A 35 -24.18 -29.30 14.18
N THR A 36 -25.22 -29.96 14.66
CA THR A 36 -26.57 -29.93 14.08
C THR A 36 -27.57 -29.25 15.02
N LYS A 37 -28.71 -28.83 14.46
CA LYS A 37 -29.81 -28.24 15.23
C LYS A 37 -30.27 -29.18 16.35
N GLU A 38 -30.30 -30.47 16.06
CA GLU A 38 -30.69 -31.53 16.99
C GLU A 38 -29.71 -31.67 18.15
N ASP A 39 -28.41 -31.52 17.90
CA ASP A 39 -27.38 -31.51 18.96
C ASP A 39 -27.62 -30.33 19.91
N TRP A 40 -27.92 -29.16 19.37
CA TRP A 40 -28.28 -27.98 20.17
C TRP A 40 -29.54 -28.21 21.00
N GLU A 41 -30.60 -28.75 20.41
CA GLU A 41 -31.86 -29.03 21.10
C GLU A 41 -31.69 -30.07 22.23
N ARG A 42 -30.92 -31.13 21.99
CA ARG A 42 -30.55 -32.12 23.01
C ARG A 42 -29.74 -31.47 24.14
N TRP A 43 -28.74 -30.66 23.79
CA TRP A 43 -27.92 -29.94 24.77
C TRP A 43 -28.76 -29.03 25.66
N PHE A 44 -29.61 -28.18 25.07
CA PHE A 44 -30.50 -27.27 25.81
C PHE A 44 -31.45 -28.03 26.75
N SER A 45 -31.98 -29.18 26.31
CA SER A 45 -32.91 -30.00 27.08
C SER A 45 -32.22 -30.76 28.22
N SER A 46 -30.92 -31.05 28.08
CA SER A 46 -30.13 -31.79 29.08
C SER A 46 -29.64 -30.92 30.26
N GLN A 47 -29.70 -29.60 30.13
CA GLN A 47 -29.23 -28.68 31.17
C GLN A 47 -30.29 -28.45 32.25
N ASP A 48 -29.88 -28.54 33.51
CA ASP A 48 -30.73 -28.20 34.64
C ASP A 48 -30.75 -26.67 34.88
N TRP A 49 -31.70 -25.99 34.22
CA TRP A 49 -31.88 -24.54 34.30
C TRP A 49 -32.43 -24.06 35.66
N SER A 50 -32.83 -24.98 36.55
CA SER A 50 -33.44 -24.64 37.85
C SER A 50 -32.47 -23.90 38.79
N ARG A 51 -31.16 -24.10 38.62
CA ARG A 51 -30.09 -23.40 39.38
C ARG A 51 -29.81 -21.97 38.87
N ALA A 52 -30.37 -21.59 37.72
CA ALA A 52 -30.10 -20.34 37.01
C ALA A 52 -31.34 -19.43 36.95
N SER A 53 -32.24 -19.49 37.93
CA SER A 53 -33.43 -18.65 38.00
C SER A 53 -33.09 -17.19 38.33
N LEU A 54 -32.39 -16.51 37.42
CA LEU A 54 -32.29 -15.06 37.41
C LEU A 54 -33.52 -14.49 36.68
N PRO A 55 -34.08 -13.35 37.13
CA PRO A 55 -35.12 -12.67 36.40
C PRO A 55 -34.63 -12.32 34.99
N PRO A 56 -35.50 -12.32 33.96
CA PRO A 56 -35.11 -11.95 32.61
C PRO A 56 -34.51 -10.54 32.61
N VAL A 57 -33.20 -10.43 32.38
CA VAL A 57 -32.53 -9.15 32.21
C VAL A 57 -33.05 -8.55 30.90
N LYS A 58 -33.86 -7.49 30.98
CA LYS A 58 -34.20 -6.70 29.80
C LYS A 58 -32.91 -6.11 29.24
N MET A 59 -32.47 -6.63 28.11
CA MET A 59 -31.27 -6.16 27.42
C MET A 59 -31.59 -4.80 26.77
N THR A 60 -31.35 -3.71 27.50
CA THR A 60 -31.73 -2.35 27.09
C THR A 60 -30.81 -1.78 26.00
N ARG A 61 -29.66 -2.40 25.74
CA ARG A 61 -28.67 -1.92 24.76
C ARG A 61 -28.22 -3.05 23.82
N ARG A 62 -28.57 -2.93 22.54
CA ARG A 62 -28.01 -3.77 21.46
C ARG A 62 -26.76 -3.10 20.92
N GLN A 63 -25.66 -3.83 20.87
CA GLN A 63 -24.43 -3.35 20.25
C GLN A 63 -24.19 -4.15 18.98
N VAL A 64 -24.11 -3.45 17.85
CA VAL A 64 -23.86 -4.06 16.55
C VAL A 64 -22.36 -4.20 16.36
N ILE A 65 -21.87 -5.44 16.32
CA ILE A 65 -20.48 -5.72 15.95
C ILE A 65 -20.40 -5.72 14.41
N SER A 66 -20.06 -4.58 13.82
CA SER A 66 -19.94 -4.44 12.36
C SER A 66 -18.61 -4.98 11.82
N ARG A 67 -18.62 -5.60 10.63
CA ARG A 67 -17.39 -6.02 9.92
C ARG A 67 -16.60 -4.85 9.33
N CYS A 68 -17.23 -3.67 9.20
CA CYS A 68 -16.58 -2.50 8.63
C CYS A 68 -15.60 -1.81 9.61
N VAL A 69 -15.59 -2.21 10.89
CA VAL A 69 -14.68 -1.66 11.89
C VAL A 69 -13.42 -2.52 11.95
N ARG A 70 -12.26 -1.90 11.67
CA ARG A 70 -10.96 -2.59 11.61
C ARG A 70 -10.50 -3.21 12.93
N SER A 71 -10.93 -2.75 14.10
CA SER A 71 -10.69 -3.40 15.39
C SER A 71 -11.43 -2.58 16.44
N SER A 72 -12.10 -3.25 17.39
CA SER A 72 -12.86 -2.56 18.42
C SER A 72 -12.88 -3.35 19.71
N PHE A 73 -12.70 -2.66 20.83
CA PHE A 73 -13.00 -3.15 22.16
C PHE A 73 -14.00 -2.20 22.83
N ALA A 74 -15.05 -2.74 23.45
CA ALA A 74 -16.01 -1.95 24.19
C ALA A 74 -16.52 -2.69 25.44
N THR A 75 -16.52 -1.98 26.56
CA THR A 75 -17.14 -2.39 27.82
C THR A 75 -18.47 -1.67 27.99
N VAL A 76 -19.50 -2.39 28.46
CA VAL A 76 -20.82 -1.84 28.76
C VAL A 76 -21.24 -2.30 30.15
N TYR A 77 -21.59 -1.33 30.99
CA TYR A 77 -22.14 -1.56 32.33
C TYR A 77 -23.65 -1.49 32.28
N LEU A 78 -24.32 -2.59 32.64
CA LEU A 78 -25.78 -2.64 32.74
C LEU A 78 -26.18 -2.57 34.21
N LYS A 79 -26.85 -1.47 34.60
CA LYS A 79 -27.52 -1.33 35.89
C LYS A 79 -28.95 -1.87 35.78
N SER A 80 -29.09 -3.18 35.91
CA SER A 80 -30.38 -3.88 36.16
C SER A 80 -30.52 -4.16 37.66
N LEU A 81 -31.55 -4.90 38.07
CA LEU A 81 -31.66 -5.52 39.41
C LEU A 81 -30.38 -6.27 39.85
N THR A 82 -29.56 -6.69 38.89
CA THR A 82 -28.19 -7.20 39.09
C THR A 82 -27.21 -6.36 38.27
N ARG A 83 -26.14 -5.83 38.88
CA ARG A 83 -25.03 -5.20 38.13
C ARG A 83 -24.45 -6.24 37.17
N THR A 84 -24.29 -5.91 35.90
CA THR A 84 -23.74 -6.82 34.89
C THR A 84 -22.69 -6.09 34.06
N ILE A 85 -21.56 -6.75 33.80
CA ILE A 85 -20.45 -6.19 33.00
C ILE A 85 -20.40 -6.96 31.69
N ALA A 86 -20.54 -6.27 30.57
CA ALA A 86 -20.46 -6.87 29.24
C ALA A 86 -19.25 -6.36 28.46
N PHE A 87 -18.56 -7.26 27.79
CA PHE A 87 -17.45 -7.00 26.90
C PHE A 87 -17.84 -7.39 25.48
N SER A 88 -17.44 -6.56 24.53
CA SER A 88 -17.48 -6.89 23.11
C SER A 88 -16.15 -6.53 22.47
N ALA A 89 -15.61 -7.44 21.69
CA ALA A 89 -14.35 -7.23 20.99
C ALA A 89 -14.42 -7.78 19.56
N ARG A 90 -13.67 -7.15 18.65
CA ARG A 90 -13.52 -7.59 17.26
C ARG A 90 -12.08 -7.39 16.81
N MET A 91 -11.48 -8.45 16.27
CA MET A 91 -10.17 -8.41 15.61
C MET A 91 -10.27 -7.78 14.22
N SER A 92 -9.11 -7.48 13.64
CA SER A 92 -9.09 -6.89 12.30
C SER A 92 -9.47 -7.84 11.18
N SER A 93 -10.36 -7.36 10.30
CA SER A 93 -10.75 -8.03 9.05
C SER A 93 -9.73 -7.85 7.92
N SER A 94 -8.70 -7.02 8.11
CA SER A 94 -7.61 -6.87 7.13
C SER A 94 -6.67 -8.08 7.08
N LEU A 95 -6.74 -8.94 8.11
CA LEU A 95 -5.98 -10.18 8.19
C LEU A 95 -6.95 -11.38 8.13
N PRO A 96 -6.48 -12.56 7.68
CA PRO A 96 -7.27 -13.79 7.74
C PRO A 96 -7.50 -14.23 9.19
N ASP A 97 -8.50 -15.09 9.43
CA ASP A 97 -8.83 -15.64 10.76
C ASP A 97 -9.29 -14.59 11.79
N ASP A 98 -10.12 -13.62 11.36
CA ASP A 98 -10.67 -12.59 12.25
C ASP A 98 -11.73 -13.16 13.21
N LEU A 99 -11.60 -12.82 14.50
CA LEU A 99 -12.55 -13.22 15.53
C LEU A 99 -13.40 -12.05 16.02
N ALA A 100 -14.59 -12.40 16.52
CA ALA A 100 -15.42 -11.50 17.30
C ALA A 100 -15.84 -12.18 18.61
N MET A 101 -15.93 -11.42 19.69
CA MET A 101 -16.26 -11.93 21.01
C MET A 101 -17.35 -11.08 21.66
N SER A 102 -18.23 -11.75 22.38
CA SER A 102 -19.08 -11.13 23.38
C SER A 102 -18.98 -11.93 24.68
N ALA A 103 -18.69 -11.25 25.79
CA ALA A 103 -18.62 -11.86 27.12
C ALA A 103 -19.46 -11.04 28.11
N THR A 104 -20.13 -11.71 29.04
CA THR A 104 -20.98 -11.09 30.05
C THR A 104 -20.67 -11.70 31.40
N TYR A 105 -20.25 -10.87 32.35
CA TYR A 105 -19.96 -11.24 33.71
C TYR A 105 -21.10 -10.81 34.65
N ILE A 106 -21.52 -11.75 35.50
CA ILE A 106 -22.56 -11.55 36.51
C ILE A 106 -21.89 -11.64 37.89
N PRO A 107 -21.58 -10.51 38.55
CA PRO A 107 -20.93 -10.47 39.86
C PRO A 107 -21.68 -11.22 40.95
N SER A 108 -23.02 -11.20 40.94
CA SER A 108 -23.83 -11.87 41.97
C SER A 108 -23.66 -13.39 42.00
N THR A 109 -23.24 -14.00 40.88
CA THR A 109 -22.99 -15.44 40.78
C THR A 109 -21.52 -15.77 40.55
N GLY A 110 -20.67 -14.77 40.28
CA GLY A 110 -19.28 -14.97 39.89
C GLY A 110 -19.11 -15.73 38.56
N THR A 111 -20.12 -15.70 37.69
CA THR A 111 -20.12 -16.45 36.43
C THR A 111 -19.89 -15.56 35.22
N THR A 112 -19.16 -16.08 34.23
CA THR A 112 -18.91 -15.43 32.94
C THR A 112 -19.51 -16.28 31.82
N PHE A 113 -20.38 -15.68 31.03
CA PHE A 113 -20.92 -16.27 29.80
C PHE A 113 -20.26 -15.60 28.61
N ALA A 114 -19.65 -16.37 27.72
CA ALA A 114 -18.99 -15.81 26.54
C ALA A 114 -19.24 -16.63 25.28
N VAL A 115 -19.26 -15.91 24.15
CA VAL A 115 -19.37 -16.48 22.81
C VAL A 115 -18.29 -15.84 21.94
N VAL A 116 -17.51 -16.68 21.28
CA VAL A 116 -16.50 -16.27 20.29
C VAL A 116 -16.93 -16.79 18.92
N TYR A 117 -16.97 -15.89 17.93
CA TYR A 117 -17.40 -16.13 16.57
C TYR A 117 -16.19 -16.12 15.63
N GLY A 118 -16.24 -16.96 14.59
CA GLY A 118 -15.22 -17.00 13.53
C GLY A 118 -14.05 -17.95 13.81
N CYS A 119 -14.10 -18.73 14.89
CA CYS A 119 -13.00 -19.60 15.28
C CYS A 119 -12.73 -20.70 14.25
N ASN A 120 -11.45 -20.87 13.88
CA ASN A 120 -10.95 -22.08 13.23
C ASN A 120 -10.64 -23.18 14.27
N ASP A 121 -10.34 -24.40 13.82
CA ASP A 121 -10.12 -25.55 14.71
C ASP A 121 -8.90 -25.36 15.65
N ASP A 122 -7.89 -24.63 15.20
CA ASP A 122 -6.68 -24.35 16.01
C ASP A 122 -6.97 -23.34 17.10
N GLN A 123 -7.70 -22.27 16.77
CA GLN A 123 -8.16 -21.26 17.72
C GLN A 123 -9.12 -21.88 18.74
N MET A 124 -10.03 -22.77 18.33
CA MET A 124 -10.91 -23.49 19.26
C MET A 124 -10.11 -24.31 20.28
N ARG A 125 -9.14 -25.10 19.80
CA ARG A 125 -8.24 -25.89 20.67
C ARG A 125 -7.41 -24.99 21.60
N SER A 126 -6.92 -23.87 21.09
CA SER A 126 -6.14 -22.89 21.86
C SER A 126 -6.97 -22.26 22.98
N ILE A 127 -8.21 -21.82 22.66
CA ILE A 127 -9.15 -21.26 23.64
C ILE A 127 -9.49 -22.31 24.70
N GLU A 128 -9.87 -23.52 24.29
CA GLU A 128 -10.19 -24.61 25.22
C GLU A 128 -9.01 -24.90 26.16
N SER A 129 -7.80 -25.04 25.60
CA SER A 129 -6.59 -25.30 26.38
C SER A 129 -6.29 -24.18 27.39
N LYS A 130 -6.47 -22.92 27.01
CA LYS A 130 -6.28 -21.76 27.90
C LYS A 130 -7.33 -21.71 29.01
N VAL A 131 -8.61 -21.98 28.70
CA VAL A 131 -9.68 -22.03 29.71
C VAL A 131 -9.44 -23.18 30.70
N ARG A 132 -9.06 -24.38 30.22
CA ARG A 132 -8.74 -25.53 31.08
C ARG A 132 -7.58 -25.26 32.04
N ARG A 133 -6.58 -24.49 31.59
CA ARG A 133 -5.41 -24.10 32.40
C ARG A 133 -5.65 -22.90 33.32
N ALA A 134 -6.77 -22.19 33.18
CA ALA A 134 -7.05 -21.00 33.97
C ALA A 134 -7.15 -21.30 35.48
N GLY A 135 -7.60 -22.51 35.84
CA GLY A 135 -7.78 -22.94 37.22
C GLY A 135 -8.57 -21.92 38.02
N LYS A 136 -7.99 -21.43 39.13
CA LYS A 136 -8.58 -20.42 40.00
C LYS A 136 -8.76 -19.04 39.36
N GLN A 137 -8.31 -18.79 38.12
CA GLN A 137 -8.53 -17.52 37.45
C GLN A 137 -9.85 -17.50 36.67
N ALA A 138 -10.48 -18.67 36.43
CA ALA A 138 -11.65 -18.84 35.58
C ALA A 138 -12.86 -17.96 35.97
N PHE A 139 -12.98 -17.58 37.25
CA PHE A 139 -14.06 -16.71 37.73
C PHE A 139 -13.90 -15.24 37.33
N HIS A 140 -12.70 -14.81 36.91
CA HIS A 140 -12.41 -13.39 36.72
C HIS A 140 -13.05 -12.85 35.42
N PRO A 141 -13.70 -11.67 35.42
CA PRO A 141 -14.39 -11.12 34.25
C PRO A 141 -13.50 -10.93 33.01
N LEU A 142 -12.20 -10.71 33.24
CA LEU A 142 -11.22 -10.47 32.18
C LEU A 142 -10.61 -11.76 31.59
N MET A 143 -11.00 -12.96 32.05
CA MET A 143 -10.44 -14.21 31.52
C MET A 143 -10.62 -14.36 30.02
N ILE A 144 -11.88 -14.28 29.56
CA ILE A 144 -12.20 -14.47 28.14
C ILE A 144 -11.70 -13.29 27.29
N PRO A 145 -11.88 -12.01 27.70
CA PRO A 145 -11.20 -10.88 27.06
C PRO A 145 -9.68 -11.05 26.96
N GLY A 146 -9.01 -11.47 28.03
CA GLY A 146 -7.57 -11.70 28.03
C GLY A 146 -7.13 -12.81 27.08
N ILE A 147 -7.87 -13.92 27.02
CA ILE A 147 -7.62 -14.98 26.02
C ILE A 147 -7.77 -14.45 24.60
N PHE A 148 -8.77 -13.61 24.36
CA PHE A 148 -9.01 -12.99 23.06
C PHE A 148 -7.88 -12.05 22.64
N GLU A 149 -7.42 -11.18 23.54
CA GLU A 149 -6.27 -10.30 23.28
C GLU A 149 -4.97 -11.09 23.05
N GLU A 150 -4.76 -12.21 23.75
CA GLU A 150 -3.61 -13.09 23.52
C GLU A 150 -3.63 -13.78 22.15
N LEU A 151 -4.82 -14.01 21.58
CA LEU A 151 -4.94 -14.56 20.22
C LEU A 151 -4.64 -13.51 19.16
N GLU A 152 -5.11 -12.26 19.34
CA GLU A 152 -4.76 -11.16 18.42
C GLU A 152 -3.26 -10.86 18.48
N ARG A 153 -2.67 -10.89 19.70
CA ARG A 153 -1.22 -10.74 19.88
C ARG A 153 -0.46 -11.79 19.08
N ALA A 154 -0.77 -13.07 19.27
CA ALA A 154 -0.08 -14.16 18.55
C ALA A 154 -0.17 -13.96 17.03
N ARG A 155 -1.37 -13.64 16.52
CA ARG A 155 -1.64 -13.39 15.10
C ARG A 155 -0.86 -12.21 14.53
N LEU A 156 -0.74 -11.11 15.27
CA LEU A 156 0.01 -9.93 14.83
C LEU A 156 1.52 -10.14 14.90
N VAL A 157 2.00 -10.74 15.99
CA VAL A 157 3.43 -11.02 16.21
C VAL A 157 3.98 -11.98 15.16
N GLU A 158 3.29 -13.11 14.93
CA GLU A 158 3.66 -14.09 13.90
C GLU A 158 3.76 -13.43 12.52
N ARG A 159 2.84 -12.51 12.21
CA ARG A 159 2.87 -11.80 10.93
C ARG A 159 4.04 -10.83 10.78
N VAL A 160 4.50 -10.24 11.88
CA VAL A 160 5.70 -9.38 11.86
C VAL A 160 6.94 -10.24 11.68
N GLU A 161 7.01 -11.37 12.37
CA GLU A 161 8.11 -12.33 12.27
C GLU A 161 8.25 -12.88 10.85
N ASP A 162 7.15 -13.32 10.22
CA ASP A 162 7.14 -13.72 8.81
C ASP A 162 7.72 -12.64 7.87
N LEU A 163 7.37 -11.39 8.14
CA LEU A 163 7.79 -10.25 7.31
C LEU A 163 9.26 -9.90 7.57
N LEU A 164 9.71 -10.03 8.81
CA LEU A 164 11.10 -9.84 9.21
C LEU A 164 12.01 -10.90 8.59
N ASP A 165 11.56 -12.15 8.53
CA ASP A 165 12.26 -13.24 7.85
C ASP A 165 12.40 -12.97 6.35
N ASP A 166 11.34 -12.53 5.68
CA ASP A 166 11.40 -12.11 4.25
C ASP A 166 12.35 -10.90 4.07
N PHE A 167 12.36 -9.96 5.00
CA PHE A 167 13.29 -8.83 4.97
C PHE A 167 14.76 -9.26 5.15
N THR A 168 15.06 -10.09 6.15
CA THR A 168 16.44 -10.51 6.47
C THR A 168 17.06 -11.31 5.32
N LEU A 169 16.32 -12.28 4.76
CA LEU A 169 16.75 -13.05 3.59
C LEU A 169 17.08 -12.15 2.38
N ARG A 170 16.31 -11.08 2.19
CA ARG A 170 16.55 -10.12 1.09
C ARG A 170 17.71 -9.19 1.38
N SER A 171 17.85 -8.74 2.62
CA SER A 171 18.95 -7.87 3.03
C SER A 171 20.29 -8.57 2.85
N GLU A 172 20.40 -9.84 3.25
CA GLU A 172 21.61 -10.66 3.04
C GLU A 172 21.95 -10.81 1.55
N LYS A 173 20.94 -11.00 0.70
CA LYS A 173 21.14 -11.07 -0.76
C LYS A 173 21.65 -9.75 -1.33
N LEU A 174 21.23 -8.62 -0.77
CA LEU A 174 21.66 -7.28 -1.21
C LEU A 174 23.10 -6.98 -0.78
N GLU A 175 23.51 -7.42 0.41
CA GLU A 175 24.89 -7.31 0.89
C GLU A 175 25.86 -8.12 0.04
N THR A 176 25.47 -9.35 -0.31
CA THR A 176 26.30 -10.23 -1.15
C THR A 176 26.33 -9.81 -2.61
N HIS A 177 25.21 -9.30 -3.14
CA HIS A 177 25.06 -8.89 -4.54
C HIS A 177 24.38 -7.51 -4.60
N PRO A 178 25.17 -6.41 -4.62
CA PRO A 178 24.64 -5.06 -4.71
C PRO A 178 23.68 -4.93 -5.89
N TRP A 179 22.52 -4.32 -5.65
CA TRP A 179 21.52 -4.13 -6.70
C TRP A 179 22.06 -3.21 -7.80
N SER A 180 22.30 -3.78 -8.98
CA SER A 180 22.58 -3.03 -10.21
C SER A 180 21.27 -2.69 -10.93
N PRO A 181 21.00 -1.41 -11.21
CA PRO A 181 19.78 -1.02 -11.93
C PRO A 181 19.70 -1.61 -13.34
N ASP A 182 20.84 -1.74 -14.01
CA ASP A 182 20.96 -2.29 -15.36
C ASP A 182 20.48 -3.74 -15.47
N ALA A 183 20.47 -4.48 -14.35
CA ALA A 183 20.02 -5.87 -14.30
C ALA A 183 18.53 -6.01 -13.94
N ASP A 184 17.82 -4.92 -13.59
CA ASP A 184 16.39 -4.92 -13.28
C ASP A 184 15.58 -4.25 -14.39
N THR A 185 15.69 -4.79 -15.61
CA THR A 185 15.00 -4.26 -16.80
C THR A 185 13.47 -4.26 -16.69
N ASP A 186 12.91 -5.10 -15.81
CA ASP A 186 11.46 -5.26 -15.59
C ASP A 186 10.95 -4.49 -14.35
N GLY A 187 11.84 -3.87 -13.56
CA GLY A 187 11.46 -3.18 -12.31
C GLY A 187 10.94 -4.11 -11.20
N SER A 188 11.13 -5.42 -11.37
CA SER A 188 10.64 -6.46 -10.46
C SER A 188 11.23 -6.31 -9.05
N LYS A 189 12.52 -5.97 -8.93
CA LYS A 189 13.20 -5.81 -7.64
C LYS A 189 12.72 -4.54 -6.94
N ALA A 190 12.58 -3.44 -7.70
CA ALA A 190 11.98 -2.21 -7.20
C ALA A 190 10.57 -2.44 -6.63
N GLN A 191 9.71 -3.17 -7.36
CA GLN A 191 8.37 -3.51 -6.89
C GLN A 191 8.39 -4.40 -5.65
N GLN A 192 9.32 -5.35 -5.56
CA GLN A 192 9.48 -6.20 -4.38
C GLN A 192 9.85 -5.39 -3.13
N HIS A 193 10.82 -4.47 -3.21
CA HIS A 193 11.19 -3.59 -2.11
C HIS A 193 10.03 -2.65 -1.71
N LEU A 194 9.33 -2.07 -2.69
CA LEU A 194 8.16 -1.23 -2.42
C LEU A 194 7.05 -2.03 -1.73
N SER A 195 6.80 -3.25 -2.19
CA SER A 195 5.77 -4.13 -1.61
C SER A 195 6.07 -4.46 -0.15
N LEU A 196 7.35 -4.63 0.20
CA LEU A 196 7.77 -4.87 1.57
C LEU A 196 7.48 -3.65 2.45
N CYS A 197 7.87 -2.44 2.02
CA CYS A 197 7.54 -1.20 2.72
C CYS A 197 6.04 -1.03 2.97
N VAL A 198 5.21 -1.26 1.95
CA VAL A 198 3.75 -1.12 2.07
C VAL A 198 3.18 -2.16 3.04
N LYS A 199 3.66 -3.41 3.00
CA LYS A 199 3.25 -4.45 3.94
C LYS A 199 3.67 -4.11 5.38
N SER A 200 4.93 -3.72 5.60
CA SER A 200 5.42 -3.31 6.92
C SER A 200 4.64 -2.12 7.47
N GLN A 201 4.32 -1.14 6.63
CA GLN A 201 3.51 0.01 7.03
C GLN A 201 2.08 -0.40 7.43
N SER A 202 1.44 -1.24 6.61
CA SER A 202 0.08 -1.71 6.89
C SER A 202 0.00 -2.48 8.20
N LEU A 203 1.00 -3.34 8.47
CA LEU A 203 1.07 -4.14 9.69
C LEU A 203 1.35 -3.27 10.92
N MET A 204 2.30 -2.33 10.81
CA MET A 204 2.59 -1.33 11.85
C MET A 204 1.33 -0.53 12.22
N ASP A 205 0.54 -0.10 11.24
CA ASP A 205 -0.71 0.63 11.49
C ASP A 205 -1.75 -0.25 12.22
N GLN A 206 -1.84 -1.54 11.87
CA GLN A 206 -2.73 -2.48 12.56
C GLN A 206 -2.30 -2.71 14.01
N ILE A 207 -1.00 -2.88 14.28
CA ILE A 207 -0.46 -3.03 15.63
C ILE A 207 -0.69 -1.76 16.45
N ARG A 208 -0.46 -0.58 15.88
CA ARG A 208 -0.78 0.71 16.53
C ARG A 208 -2.26 0.82 16.88
N MET A 209 -3.15 0.33 16.01
CA MET A 209 -4.59 0.31 16.28
C MET A 209 -4.94 -0.66 17.40
N ALA A 210 -4.40 -1.88 17.40
CA ALA A 210 -4.59 -2.87 18.46
C ALA A 210 -4.07 -2.33 19.81
N LYS A 211 -2.85 -1.77 19.84
CA LYS A 211 -2.28 -1.11 21.02
C LYS A 211 -3.20 -0.02 21.58
N ARG A 212 -3.77 0.84 20.73
CA ARG A 212 -4.73 1.87 21.17
C ARG A 212 -5.97 1.27 21.80
N GLN A 213 -6.45 0.11 21.33
CA GLN A 213 -7.56 -0.59 21.98
C GLN A 213 -7.14 -1.20 23.32
N LEU A 214 -5.95 -1.80 23.40
CA LEU A 214 -5.39 -2.30 24.66
C LEU A 214 -5.20 -1.20 25.70
N THR A 215 -4.79 0.01 25.30
CA THR A 215 -4.70 1.15 26.23
C THR A 215 -6.07 1.55 26.77
N LYS A 216 -7.14 1.45 25.97
CA LYS A 216 -8.51 1.64 26.47
C LYS A 216 -8.91 0.50 27.39
N PHE A 217 -8.61 -0.74 27.00
CA PHE A 217 -8.90 -1.91 27.81
C PHE A 217 -8.20 -1.84 29.18
N SER A 218 -6.91 -1.49 29.24
CA SER A 218 -6.15 -1.30 30.49
C SER A 218 -6.82 -0.27 31.42
N LYS A 219 -7.34 0.84 30.87
CA LYS A 219 -8.13 1.81 31.66
C LYS A 219 -9.46 1.22 32.16
N GLU A 220 -10.14 0.43 31.34
CA GLU A 220 -11.38 -0.25 31.75
C GLU A 220 -11.11 -1.30 32.84
N ILE A 221 -9.94 -1.97 32.82
CA ILE A 221 -9.52 -2.90 33.88
C ILE A 221 -9.45 -2.18 35.23
N ASP A 222 -8.92 -0.94 35.27
CA ASP A 222 -8.87 -0.15 36.50
C ASP A 222 -10.29 0.14 37.03
N ILE A 223 -11.21 0.54 36.14
CA ILE A 223 -12.61 0.79 36.50
C ILE A 223 -13.27 -0.48 37.04
N ILE A 224 -13.08 -1.62 36.38
CA ILE A 224 -13.61 -2.92 36.80
C ILE A 224 -13.05 -3.31 38.17
N THR A 225 -11.77 -3.08 38.40
CA THR A 225 -11.12 -3.37 39.68
C THR A 225 -11.77 -2.55 40.80
N THR A 226 -11.93 -1.23 40.60
CA THR A 226 -12.63 -0.35 41.56
C THR A 226 -14.10 -0.76 41.76
N GLU A 227 -14.81 -1.17 40.70
CA GLU A 227 -16.20 -1.61 40.82
C GLU A 227 -16.33 -2.93 41.60
N LEU A 228 -15.45 -3.91 41.36
CA LEU A 228 -15.44 -5.17 42.10
C LEU A 228 -15.08 -4.94 43.57
N GLU A 229 -14.15 -4.03 43.87
CA GLU A 229 -13.85 -3.58 45.23
C GLU A 229 -15.07 -2.92 45.88
N SER A 230 -15.80 -2.05 45.18
CA SER A 230 -17.00 -1.38 45.72
C SER A 230 -18.14 -2.36 46.05
N LEU A 231 -18.25 -3.44 45.28
CA LEU A 231 -19.28 -4.46 45.48
C LEU A 231 -19.00 -5.29 46.75
N SER A 232 -17.72 -5.46 47.12
CA SER A 232 -17.31 -6.22 48.32
C SER A 232 -17.93 -5.71 49.62
N GLY A 233 -18.37 -4.44 49.68
CA GLY A 233 -18.87 -3.81 50.90
C GLY A 233 -20.39 -3.85 51.14
N VAL A 234 -21.25 -4.15 50.15
CA VAL A 234 -22.70 -3.89 50.29
C VAL A 234 -23.62 -5.06 49.87
N GLU A 235 -23.14 -6.06 49.12
CA GLU A 235 -24.06 -7.09 48.56
C GLU A 235 -23.49 -8.52 48.47
N TYR A 236 -22.40 -8.85 49.18
CA TYR A 236 -21.84 -10.20 49.21
C TYR A 236 -22.27 -10.98 50.46
N ILE A 237 -23.40 -11.67 50.37
CA ILE A 237 -23.76 -12.71 51.33
C ILE A 237 -22.88 -13.95 51.05
N HIS A 238 -21.95 -14.19 51.96
CA HIS A 238 -21.29 -15.47 52.32
C HIS A 238 -20.77 -16.39 51.21
N LYS A 239 -19.45 -16.30 50.96
CA LYS A 239 -18.44 -17.30 51.38
C LYS A 239 -17.07 -16.85 50.88
N SER A 240 -16.19 -16.50 51.81
CA SER A 240 -14.75 -16.31 51.65
C SER A 240 -14.26 -14.91 51.23
N GLU A 241 -13.98 -14.10 52.24
CA GLU A 241 -13.07 -12.93 52.23
C GLU A 241 -11.76 -13.14 51.43
N PRO A 242 -11.11 -14.34 51.38
CA PRO A 242 -9.97 -14.57 50.48
C PRO A 242 -10.29 -14.45 48.98
N ARG A 243 -11.55 -14.56 48.54
CA ARG A 243 -11.90 -14.47 47.12
C ARG A 243 -11.78 -13.04 46.59
N ALA A 244 -12.11 -12.02 47.38
CA ALA A 244 -11.98 -10.62 46.96
C ALA A 244 -10.51 -10.22 46.77
N THR A 245 -9.63 -10.62 47.69
CA THR A 245 -8.18 -10.39 47.59
C THR A 245 -7.56 -11.16 46.42
N GLU A 246 -8.00 -12.40 46.17
CA GLU A 246 -7.55 -13.18 45.01
C GLU A 246 -8.05 -12.60 43.69
N VAL A 247 -9.30 -12.11 43.62
CA VAL A 247 -9.84 -11.38 42.46
C VAL A 247 -8.98 -10.15 42.16
N ALA A 248 -8.68 -9.33 43.17
CA ALA A 248 -7.87 -8.13 42.98
C ALA A 248 -6.45 -8.48 42.49
N LYS A 249 -5.83 -9.51 43.08
CA LYS A 249 -4.50 -10.01 42.67
C LYS A 249 -4.50 -10.55 41.24
N VAL A 250 -5.56 -11.26 40.83
CA VAL A 250 -5.73 -11.73 39.44
C VAL A 250 -5.93 -10.54 38.49
N GLY A 251 -6.72 -9.54 38.90
CA GLY A 251 -6.90 -8.28 38.17
C GLY A 251 -5.56 -7.56 37.92
N THR A 252 -4.72 -7.42 38.95
CA THR A 252 -3.38 -6.83 38.80
C THR A 252 -2.50 -7.63 37.84
N LYS A 253 -2.51 -8.97 37.92
CA LYS A 253 -1.75 -9.83 37.00
C LYS A 253 -2.21 -9.67 35.56
N MET A 254 -3.52 -9.61 35.33
CA MET A 254 -4.09 -9.41 34.00
C MET A 254 -3.76 -8.04 33.44
N LYS A 255 -3.78 -7.00 34.27
CA LYS A 255 -3.34 -5.66 33.89
C LYS A 255 -1.88 -5.66 33.47
N ASN A 256 -0.99 -6.19 34.31
CA ASN A 256 0.43 -6.29 34.00
C ASN A 256 0.65 -7.04 32.69
N ARG A 257 -0.09 -8.12 32.44
CA ARG A 257 0.01 -8.85 31.18
C ARG A 257 -0.44 -8.00 29.99
N VAL A 258 -1.51 -7.22 30.10
CA VAL A 258 -1.93 -6.28 29.04
C VAL A 258 -0.85 -5.23 28.79
N ASP A 259 -0.21 -4.73 29.84
CA ASP A 259 0.91 -3.79 29.73
C ASP A 259 2.12 -4.44 29.04
N ASP A 260 2.47 -5.68 29.38
CA ASP A 260 3.52 -6.45 28.69
C ASP A 260 3.22 -6.61 27.19
N ILE A 261 1.97 -6.89 26.81
CA ILE A 261 1.55 -7.00 25.40
C ILE A 261 1.69 -5.64 24.69
N MET A 262 1.37 -4.53 25.37
CA MET A 262 1.56 -3.20 24.79
C MET A 262 3.04 -2.87 24.56
N THR A 263 3.93 -3.31 25.45
CA THR A 263 5.39 -3.21 25.27
C THR A 263 5.88 -4.08 24.12
N GLU A 264 5.43 -5.34 24.04
CA GLU A 264 5.76 -6.24 22.92
C GLU A 264 5.30 -5.65 21.57
N TYR A 265 4.15 -4.99 21.54
CA TYR A 265 3.69 -4.24 20.36
C TYR A 265 4.57 -3.04 20.01
N ASP A 266 5.16 -2.34 20.99
CA ASP A 266 6.13 -1.28 20.71
C ASP A 266 7.39 -1.86 20.06
N ASP A 267 7.91 -2.96 20.60
CA ASP A 267 9.05 -3.66 20.02
C ASP A 267 8.76 -4.09 18.56
N LYS A 268 7.57 -4.64 18.29
CA LYS A 268 7.15 -5.03 16.93
C LYS A 268 6.89 -3.84 16.00
N ILE A 269 6.45 -2.69 16.52
CA ILE A 269 6.35 -1.45 15.74
C ILE A 269 7.75 -0.98 15.33
N ASP A 270 8.72 -1.05 16.23
CA ASP A 270 10.10 -0.66 15.97
C ASP A 270 10.77 -1.58 14.95
N GLU A 271 10.54 -2.90 15.02
CA GLU A 271 10.96 -3.86 13.98
C GLU A 271 10.38 -3.47 12.60
N CYS A 272 9.08 -3.17 12.52
CA CYS A 272 8.45 -2.72 11.27
C CYS A 272 9.06 -1.41 10.77
N GLN A 273 9.33 -0.46 11.67
CA GLN A 273 9.93 0.82 11.32
C GLN A 273 11.37 0.68 10.83
N MET A 274 12.14 -0.22 11.44
CA MET A 274 13.49 -0.59 10.98
C MET A 274 13.45 -1.14 9.55
N MET A 275 12.54 -2.07 9.25
CA MET A 275 12.38 -2.61 7.89
C MET A 275 12.05 -1.52 6.87
N ILE A 276 11.17 -0.58 7.21
CA ILE A 276 10.80 0.56 6.34
C ILE A 276 12.02 1.45 6.10
N CYS A 277 12.75 1.82 7.15
CA CYS A 277 13.93 2.68 7.04
C CYS A 277 15.04 2.04 6.20
N ASN A 278 15.37 0.77 6.47
CA ASN A 278 16.41 0.05 5.75
C ASN A 278 16.05 -0.12 4.27
N THR A 279 14.81 -0.49 3.97
CA THR A 279 14.34 -0.66 2.59
C THR A 279 14.29 0.68 1.85
N SER A 280 13.85 1.75 2.52
CA SER A 280 13.85 3.11 1.96
C SER A 280 15.27 3.59 1.64
N LEU A 281 16.22 3.37 2.55
CA LEU A 281 17.62 3.72 2.34
C LEU A 281 18.21 2.96 1.16
N ALA A 282 17.98 1.64 1.07
CA ALA A 282 18.40 0.83 -0.07
C ALA A 282 17.77 1.32 -1.39
N MET A 283 16.51 1.73 -1.38
CA MET A 283 15.85 2.27 -2.56
C MET A 283 16.44 3.64 -2.98
N GLN A 284 16.75 4.51 -2.01
CA GLN A 284 17.34 5.83 -2.28
C GLN A 284 18.74 5.72 -2.87
N THR A 285 19.59 4.81 -2.38
CA THR A 285 20.93 4.61 -2.94
C THR A 285 20.86 4.17 -4.40
N VAL A 286 19.90 3.31 -4.73
CA VAL A 286 19.67 2.86 -6.11
C VAL A 286 19.10 3.96 -6.99
N TRP A 287 18.11 4.73 -6.54
CA TRP A 287 17.61 5.87 -7.32
C TRP A 287 18.69 6.90 -7.62
N ASN A 288 19.54 7.20 -6.64
CA ASN A 288 20.70 8.09 -6.84
C ASN A 288 21.68 7.52 -7.87
N HIS A 289 21.88 6.20 -7.89
CA HIS A 289 22.70 5.54 -8.90
C HIS A 289 22.10 5.68 -10.30
N ILE A 290 20.81 5.38 -10.46
CA ILE A 290 20.07 5.50 -11.72
C ILE A 290 20.15 6.93 -12.25
N ALA A 291 19.81 7.92 -11.42
CA ALA A 291 19.86 9.33 -11.81
C ALA A 291 21.26 9.77 -12.26
N ARG A 292 22.31 9.27 -11.60
CA ARG A 292 23.69 9.55 -11.97
C ARG A 292 24.07 8.89 -13.30
N GLN A 293 23.58 7.70 -13.57
CA GLN A 293 23.81 6.99 -14.82
C GLN A 293 23.07 7.67 -15.99
N ASP A 294 21.81 8.05 -15.78
CA ASP A 294 21.01 8.78 -16.77
C ASP A 294 21.62 10.14 -17.11
N SER A 295 22.20 10.83 -16.13
CA SER A 295 22.95 12.06 -16.40
C SER A 295 24.17 11.81 -17.28
N LYS A 296 24.90 10.71 -17.06
CA LYS A 296 26.05 10.32 -17.90
C LYS A 296 25.63 9.89 -19.30
N THR A 297 24.53 9.16 -19.47
CA THR A 297 24.03 8.77 -20.80
C THR A 297 23.49 9.98 -21.54
N ASN A 298 22.72 10.85 -20.88
CA ASN A 298 22.20 12.07 -21.46
C ASN A 298 23.31 13.04 -21.88
N THR A 299 24.37 13.20 -21.07
CA THR A 299 25.53 14.02 -21.47
C THR A 299 26.29 13.42 -22.65
N LYS A 300 26.44 12.10 -22.73
CA LYS A 300 27.01 11.42 -23.91
C LYS A 300 26.13 11.62 -25.15
N MET A 301 24.81 11.48 -25.02
CA MET A 301 23.85 11.68 -26.11
C MET A 301 23.85 13.13 -26.58
N SER A 302 23.91 14.10 -25.66
CA SER A 302 24.04 15.52 -25.98
C SER A 302 25.34 15.81 -26.75
N LYS A 303 26.48 15.23 -26.33
CA LYS A 303 27.75 15.33 -27.09
C LYS A 303 27.66 14.70 -28.47
N ALA A 304 27.02 13.54 -28.61
CA ALA A 304 26.79 12.89 -29.89
C ALA A 304 25.90 13.74 -30.81
N ASN A 305 24.79 14.28 -30.29
CA ASN A 305 23.91 15.19 -31.02
C ASN A 305 24.62 16.48 -31.43
N ALA A 306 25.48 17.02 -30.56
CA ALA A 306 26.31 18.18 -30.89
C ALA A 306 27.30 17.85 -32.02
N ALA A 307 27.95 16.69 -31.97
CA ALA A 307 28.84 16.22 -33.03
C ALA A 307 28.09 16.01 -34.37
N ILE A 308 26.90 15.41 -34.32
CA ILE A 308 26.02 15.25 -35.49
C ILE A 308 25.63 16.63 -36.04
N ALA A 309 25.20 17.56 -35.20
CA ALA A 309 24.84 18.92 -35.65
C ALA A 309 26.01 19.64 -36.34
N VAL A 310 27.25 19.44 -35.84
CA VAL A 310 28.46 19.96 -36.50
C VAL A 310 28.68 19.28 -37.85
N GLN A 311 28.53 17.97 -37.95
CA GLN A 311 28.66 17.23 -39.20
C GLN A 311 27.57 17.64 -40.21
N THR A 312 26.31 17.77 -39.79
CA THR A 312 25.20 18.24 -40.61
C THR A 312 25.41 19.67 -41.12
N LYS A 313 26.07 20.55 -40.35
CA LYS A 313 26.48 21.88 -40.83
C LYS A 313 27.46 21.77 -42.01
N VAL A 314 28.41 20.83 -41.95
CA VAL A 314 29.36 20.60 -43.04
C VAL A 314 28.67 20.02 -44.28
N GLU A 315 27.79 19.03 -44.10
CA GLU A 315 26.98 18.46 -45.20
C GLU A 315 26.08 19.52 -45.86
N SER A 316 25.52 20.44 -45.05
CA SER A 316 24.73 21.57 -45.56
C SER A 316 25.56 22.52 -46.43
N ALA A 317 26.86 22.70 -46.13
CA ALA A 317 27.76 23.49 -46.96
C ALA A 317 28.05 22.80 -48.30
N GLN A 318 28.25 21.47 -48.29
CA GLN A 318 28.44 20.69 -49.51
C GLN A 318 27.19 20.73 -50.42
N MET A 319 25.99 20.62 -49.83
CA MET A 319 24.72 20.70 -50.56
C MET A 319 24.57 22.04 -51.28
N ARG A 320 24.97 23.15 -50.65
CA ARG A 320 24.95 24.49 -51.28
C ARG A 320 25.88 24.58 -52.48
N THR A 321 27.06 23.96 -52.42
CA THR A 321 28.01 23.93 -53.54
C THR A 321 27.48 23.14 -54.74
N ILE A 322 26.85 21.98 -54.51
CA ILE A 322 26.22 21.18 -55.57
C ILE A 322 25.08 21.98 -56.22
N ALA A 323 24.22 22.60 -55.43
CA ALA A 323 23.13 23.44 -55.93
C ALA A 323 23.65 24.58 -56.81
N LEU A 324 24.72 25.28 -56.38
CA LEU A 324 25.36 26.33 -57.19
C LEU A 324 25.86 25.81 -58.54
N LEU A 325 26.47 24.63 -58.57
CA LEU A 325 26.94 24.01 -59.81
C LEU A 325 25.76 23.72 -60.76
N THR A 326 24.64 23.21 -60.24
CA THR A 326 23.43 22.97 -61.04
C THR A 326 22.78 24.26 -61.56
N MET A 327 22.77 25.33 -60.76
CA MET A 327 22.19 26.63 -61.15
C MET A 327 22.95 27.32 -62.28
N ILE A 328 24.24 27.04 -62.42
CA ILE A 328 25.08 27.52 -63.54
C ILE A 328 24.91 26.58 -64.75
N HIS A 329 24.91 25.27 -64.52
CA HIS A 329 24.85 24.28 -65.58
C HIS A 329 23.51 24.26 -66.33
N LEU A 330 22.38 24.27 -65.61
CA LEU A 330 21.04 24.21 -66.19
C LEU A 330 20.75 25.28 -67.28
N PRO A 331 20.96 26.59 -67.02
CA PRO A 331 20.73 27.61 -68.04
C PRO A 331 21.74 27.51 -69.19
N LEU A 332 23.01 27.21 -68.89
CA LEU A 332 24.05 27.07 -69.91
C LEU A 332 23.74 25.92 -70.88
N SER A 333 23.36 24.75 -70.37
CA SER A 333 22.99 23.59 -71.17
C SER A 333 21.69 23.81 -71.96
N SER A 334 20.73 24.53 -71.40
CA SER A 334 19.46 24.86 -72.11
C SER A 334 19.71 25.78 -73.29
N VAL A 335 20.52 26.83 -73.10
CA VAL A 335 20.93 27.73 -74.19
C VAL A 335 21.78 26.97 -75.21
N ALA A 336 22.70 26.11 -74.79
CA ALA A 336 23.46 25.25 -75.70
C ALA A 336 22.55 24.35 -76.55
N ALA A 337 21.53 23.72 -75.96
CA ALA A 337 20.59 22.86 -76.68
C ALA A 337 19.74 23.63 -77.71
N ILE A 338 19.17 24.79 -77.31
CA ILE A 338 18.37 25.64 -78.21
C ILE A 338 19.19 26.08 -79.42
N PHE A 339 20.43 26.49 -79.20
CA PHE A 339 21.29 26.96 -80.29
C PHE A 339 22.00 25.82 -81.04
N SER A 340 22.11 24.62 -80.47
CA SER A 340 22.69 23.43 -81.12
C SER A 340 21.90 22.98 -82.36
N MET A 341 20.60 23.25 -82.41
CA MET A 341 19.76 22.87 -83.56
C MET A 341 19.83 23.86 -84.72
N ASP A 342 20.19 25.12 -84.49
CA ASP A 342 19.97 26.21 -85.47
C ASP A 342 21.26 26.98 -85.85
N MET A 343 22.36 26.81 -85.09
CA MET A 343 23.59 27.59 -85.30
C MET A 343 24.56 27.04 -86.34
N PHE A 344 24.48 25.75 -86.65
CA PHE A 344 25.41 25.09 -87.57
C PHE A 344 24.63 24.56 -88.79
N ASN A 345 24.76 25.27 -89.91
CA ASN A 345 24.21 24.82 -91.18
C ASN A 345 25.27 24.02 -91.95
N TRP A 346 25.31 22.71 -91.71
CA TRP A 346 26.28 21.80 -92.33
C TRP A 346 26.02 21.54 -93.83
N GLU A 347 24.92 22.05 -94.40
CA GLU A 347 24.56 21.96 -95.84
C GLU A 347 24.76 23.28 -96.61
N ALA A 348 25.63 24.17 -96.13
CA ALA A 348 25.92 25.43 -96.82
C ALA A 348 26.71 25.22 -98.13
N VAL A 349 26.17 25.67 -99.27
CA VAL A 349 26.84 25.65 -100.59
C VAL A 349 27.93 26.74 -100.68
N GLU A 350 28.97 26.49 -101.49
CA GLU A 350 30.20 27.29 -101.63
C GLU A 350 29.96 28.81 -101.58
N GLY A 351 30.51 29.44 -100.53
CA GLY A 351 30.52 30.90 -100.34
C GLY A 351 29.67 31.44 -99.18
N GLN A 352 28.87 30.60 -98.49
CA GLN A 352 28.12 31.01 -97.29
C GLN A 352 28.76 30.52 -95.99
N SER A 353 28.67 31.34 -94.92
CA SER A 353 29.34 31.06 -93.66
C SER A 353 28.70 29.89 -92.92
N ILE A 354 29.51 28.86 -92.66
CA ILE A 354 29.15 27.64 -91.90
C ILE A 354 28.76 27.96 -90.44
N VAL A 355 29.16 29.13 -89.94
CA VAL A 355 28.86 29.64 -88.59
C VAL A 355 28.04 30.92 -88.69
N SER A 356 26.86 30.96 -88.05
CA SER A 356 26.01 32.15 -88.02
C SER A 356 26.73 33.36 -87.40
N LYS A 357 26.62 34.53 -88.04
CA LYS A 357 27.19 35.82 -87.61
C LYS A 357 26.69 36.30 -86.23
N HIS A 358 25.64 35.65 -85.69
CA HIS A 358 24.99 36.00 -84.42
C HIS A 358 25.46 35.18 -83.22
N ILE A 359 26.60 34.49 -83.30
CA ILE A 359 27.18 33.71 -82.18
C ILE A 359 27.37 34.51 -80.88
N TRP A 360 27.47 35.85 -80.97
CA TRP A 360 27.53 36.69 -79.78
C TRP A 360 26.21 36.72 -78.98
N LEU A 361 25.05 36.50 -79.61
CA LEU A 361 23.76 36.38 -78.91
C LEU A 361 23.71 35.17 -77.98
N PHE A 362 24.39 34.07 -78.35
CA PHE A 362 24.56 32.91 -77.47
C PHE A 362 25.27 33.30 -76.17
N ALA A 363 26.38 34.05 -76.26
CA ALA A 363 27.14 34.48 -75.10
C ALA A 363 26.33 35.43 -74.20
N VAL A 364 25.62 36.40 -74.80
CA VAL A 364 24.81 37.37 -74.05
C VAL A 364 23.63 36.69 -73.35
N LEU A 365 22.91 35.79 -74.05
CA LEU A 365 21.75 35.10 -73.48
C LEU A 365 22.16 34.12 -72.38
N ALA A 366 23.24 33.35 -72.59
CA ALA A 366 23.76 32.42 -71.58
C ALA A 366 24.20 33.15 -70.30
N ILE A 367 24.94 34.26 -70.44
CA ILE A 367 25.38 35.08 -69.29
C ILE A 367 24.16 35.71 -68.61
N GLY A 368 23.20 36.24 -69.38
CA GLY A 368 21.98 36.86 -68.85
C GLY A 368 21.12 35.90 -68.02
N LEU A 369 20.85 34.70 -68.54
CA LEU A 369 20.07 33.69 -67.82
C LEU A 369 20.81 33.20 -66.56
N THR A 370 22.12 33.01 -66.64
CA THR A 370 22.94 32.57 -65.50
C THR A 370 22.97 33.62 -64.39
N LEU A 371 23.07 34.91 -64.75
CA LEU A 371 22.98 36.00 -63.78
C LEU A 371 21.60 36.07 -63.13
N LEU A 372 20.54 35.82 -63.89
CA LEU A 372 19.17 35.81 -63.37
C LEU A 372 18.94 34.68 -62.36
N THR A 373 19.40 33.46 -62.65
CA THR A 373 19.27 32.32 -61.74
C THR A 373 20.09 32.51 -60.46
N LEU A 374 21.32 33.02 -60.58
CA LEU A 374 22.17 33.35 -59.43
C LEU A 374 21.59 34.50 -58.58
N ALA A 375 21.02 35.54 -59.22
CA ALA A 375 20.38 36.64 -58.51
C ALA A 375 19.14 36.18 -57.73
N ALA A 376 18.31 35.31 -58.31
CA ALA A 376 17.16 34.73 -57.63
C ALA A 376 17.58 33.92 -56.39
N TRP A 377 18.62 33.09 -56.51
CA TRP A 377 19.17 32.33 -55.38
C TRP A 377 19.79 33.23 -54.30
N PHE A 378 20.54 34.26 -54.70
CA PHE A 378 21.16 35.19 -53.77
C PHE A 378 20.12 35.99 -52.96
N LEU A 379 19.02 36.40 -53.60
CA LEU A 379 17.91 37.07 -52.92
C LEU A 379 17.15 36.12 -52.00
N GLY A 380 16.91 34.87 -52.43
CA GLY A 380 16.28 33.83 -51.60
C GLY A 380 17.10 33.51 -50.35
N THR A 381 18.38 33.20 -50.53
CA THR A 381 19.28 32.87 -49.42
C THR A 381 19.54 34.03 -48.47
N ARG A 382 19.55 35.29 -48.94
CA ARG A 382 19.61 36.47 -48.07
C ARG A 382 18.36 36.61 -47.20
N ARG A 383 17.17 36.33 -47.74
CA ARG A 383 15.91 36.38 -46.98
C ARG A 383 15.89 35.31 -45.90
N GLU A 384 16.31 34.09 -46.21
CA GLU A 384 16.40 33.00 -45.23
C GLU A 384 17.36 33.33 -44.08
N LYS A 385 18.54 33.90 -44.38
CA LYS A 385 19.50 34.33 -43.35
C LYS A 385 18.93 35.43 -42.45
N ALA A 386 18.26 36.42 -43.02
CA ALA A 386 17.65 37.50 -42.23
C ALA A 386 16.51 37.01 -41.32
N MET A 387 15.76 35.99 -41.74
CA MET A 387 14.74 35.36 -40.88
C MET A 387 15.38 34.51 -39.77
N ALA A 388 16.46 33.79 -40.06
CA ALA A 388 17.22 33.01 -39.07
C ALA A 388 17.89 33.90 -38.01
N ASP A 389 18.50 35.01 -38.40
CA ASP A 389 19.10 35.96 -37.45
C ASP A 389 18.05 36.59 -36.52
N LYS A 390 16.82 36.79 -37.02
CA LYS A 390 15.70 37.30 -36.21
C LYS A 390 15.20 36.25 -35.22
N SER A 391 15.14 34.97 -35.59
CA SER A 391 14.79 33.89 -34.66
C SER A 391 15.88 33.62 -33.62
N ASP A 392 17.15 33.67 -34.02
CA ASP A 392 18.27 33.47 -33.10
C ASP A 392 18.36 34.61 -32.07
N ASN A 393 18.09 35.86 -32.48
CA ASN A 393 17.97 36.98 -31.53
C ASN A 393 16.75 36.85 -30.61
N TYR A 394 15.65 36.25 -31.07
CA TYR A 394 14.48 35.98 -30.22
C TYR A 394 14.82 34.95 -29.13
N PHE A 395 15.50 33.86 -29.48
CA PHE A 395 15.93 32.81 -28.55
C PHE A 395 17.10 33.23 -27.63
N ASN A 396 18.04 34.04 -28.10
CA ASN A 396 19.19 34.53 -27.32
C ASN A 396 18.92 35.83 -26.55
N SER A 397 17.76 36.47 -26.75
CA SER A 397 17.36 37.57 -25.89
C SER A 397 17.16 37.02 -24.46
N PRO A 398 17.79 37.62 -23.43
CA PRO A 398 17.56 37.17 -22.07
C PRO A 398 16.09 37.41 -21.76
N GLN A 399 15.29 36.33 -21.66
CA GLN A 399 14.04 36.41 -20.93
C GLN A 399 14.38 36.85 -19.52
N ARG A 400 14.15 38.12 -19.23
CA ARG A 400 14.13 38.64 -17.86
C ARG A 400 13.10 37.81 -17.10
N HIS A 401 13.59 37.14 -16.09
CA HIS A 401 12.81 36.79 -14.92
C HIS A 401 12.16 38.04 -14.32
N ASP A 402 10.96 37.82 -13.77
CA ASP A 402 10.20 38.60 -12.80
C ASP A 402 9.41 39.79 -13.36
N THR A 403 8.08 39.84 -13.21
CA THR A 403 7.38 39.81 -11.91
C THR A 403 6.13 38.91 -11.91
N PHE A 404 6.13 37.85 -11.10
CA PHE A 404 4.92 37.38 -10.44
C PHE A 404 4.62 38.37 -9.31
N GLU A 405 3.70 39.31 -9.55
CA GLU A 405 2.98 39.95 -8.44
C GLU A 405 2.01 38.93 -7.85
N TYR A 406 2.25 38.59 -6.58
CA TYR A 406 1.23 38.03 -5.70
C TYR A 406 0.13 39.08 -5.52
N VAL A 407 -1.11 38.73 -5.88
CA VAL A 407 -2.34 39.35 -5.35
C VAL A 407 -3.08 38.29 -4.55
#